data_AF-A0AA38GEM5-F1
#
_entry.id   AF-A0AA38GEM5-F1
#
_cell.length_a   1.000
_cell.length_b   1.000
_cell.length_c   1.000
_cell.angle_alpha   90.00
_cell.angle_beta   90.00
_cell.angle_gamma   90.00
#
_symmetry.space_group_name_H-M   'P 1'
#
loop_
_entity.id
_entity.type
_entity.pdbx_description
1 polymer ?
#
loop_
_entity_poly.entity_id
_entity_poly.type
_entity_poly.pdbx_seq_one_letter_code
_entity_poly.pdbx_strand_id
1 'polypeptide(L)'
;MLCAGAFGVCMNNVILSCTCVNGFKPADDHAWNEYKSWSNGCARVSPLHCSVSNGTTDGFLQLSDRSLPVDTAVLYFQERTQERCKLACLGNCSCTAFAFIDSNPAICSLWLGDLLNMRPSTDGLPLFIRSKAASELITSSSKAGGRSRRVGAHPIWLAVVAA
;
A
#
# COMPACT_ATOMS: atom_id res chain seq x y z
N MET A 1 -18.51 1.76 -16.33
CA MET A 1 -17.14 2.30 -16.50
C MET A 1 -16.24 1.55 -15.54
N LEU A 2 -15.10 1.05 -16.00
CA LEU A 2 -14.11 0.40 -15.14
C LEU A 2 -12.95 1.36 -14.96
N CYS A 3 -12.24 1.23 -13.84
CA CYS A 3 -10.94 1.84 -13.62
C CYS A 3 -9.99 1.27 -14.67
N ALA A 4 -9.88 1.94 -15.82
CA ALA A 4 -9.04 1.46 -16.91
C ALA A 4 -7.54 1.69 -16.62
N GLY A 5 -7.22 2.54 -15.66
CA GLY A 5 -5.86 2.85 -15.27
C GLY A 5 -5.27 1.92 -14.21
N ALA A 6 -3.94 1.76 -14.25
CA ALA A 6 -3.17 0.96 -13.31
C ALA A 6 -3.26 1.45 -11.86
N PHE A 7 -3.17 0.51 -10.92
CA PHE A 7 -3.10 0.72 -9.48
C PHE A 7 -4.27 1.55 -8.89
N GLY A 8 -5.38 1.67 -9.62
CA GLY A 8 -6.62 2.28 -9.17
C GLY A 8 -7.65 1.24 -8.73
N VAL A 9 -8.35 1.50 -7.62
CA VAL A 9 -9.46 0.69 -7.11
C VAL A 9 -10.78 1.43 -7.37
N CYS A 10 -11.73 0.72 -7.97
CA CYS A 10 -13.06 1.26 -8.25
C CYS A 10 -13.99 1.09 -7.05
N MET A 11 -14.59 2.19 -6.60
CA MET A 11 -15.63 2.15 -5.58
C MET A 11 -17.00 1.92 -6.24
N ASN A 12 -17.75 0.94 -5.72
CA ASN A 12 -19.13 0.64 -6.16
C ASN A 12 -20.14 1.52 -5.40
N ASN A 13 -19.92 2.84 -5.37
CA ASN A 13 -20.84 3.83 -4.80
C ASN A 13 -21.69 4.50 -5.90
N VAL A 14 -22.74 5.22 -5.49
CA VAL A 14 -23.72 5.91 -6.37
C VAL A 14 -23.04 6.82 -7.40
N ILE A 15 -21.85 7.32 -7.08
CA ILE A 15 -20.96 8.04 -8.00
C ILE A 15 -19.78 7.13 -8.26
N LEU A 16 -19.72 6.55 -9.45
CA LEU A 16 -18.60 5.72 -9.86
C LEU A 16 -17.31 6.52 -9.76
N SER A 17 -16.43 6.12 -8.84
CA SER A 17 -15.19 6.85 -8.55
C SER A 17 -14.04 5.87 -8.36
N CYS A 18 -12.84 6.31 -8.73
CA CYS A 18 -11.61 5.54 -8.58
C CYS A 18 -10.74 6.20 -7.51
N THR A 19 -10.03 5.39 -6.75
CA THR A 19 -9.03 5.84 -5.77
C THR A 19 -7.70 5.11 -6.01
N CYS A 20 -6.58 5.76 -5.72
CA CYS A 20 -5.28 5.11 -5.79
C CYS A 20 -5.01 4.28 -4.54
N VAL A 21 -4.36 3.12 -4.72
CA VAL A 21 -3.89 2.33 -3.58
C VAL A 21 -2.81 3.08 -2.79
N ASN A 22 -2.68 2.75 -1.51
CA ASN A 22 -1.71 3.40 -0.61
C ASN A 22 -0.28 3.35 -1.19
N GLY A 23 0.41 4.50 -1.16
CA GLY A 23 1.74 4.66 -1.76
C GLY A 23 1.72 5.06 -3.24
N PHE A 24 0.54 5.31 -3.81
CA PHE A 24 0.34 5.78 -5.19
C PHE A 24 -0.50 7.06 -5.21
N LYS A 25 -0.37 7.83 -6.29
CA LYS A 25 -1.12 9.06 -6.56
C LYS A 25 -1.61 9.08 -8.01
N PRO A 26 -2.60 9.90 -8.39
CA PRO A 26 -3.02 10.01 -9.78
C PRO A 26 -1.81 10.28 -10.70
N ALA A 27 -1.76 9.59 -11.83
CA ALA A 27 -0.73 9.84 -12.83
C ALA A 27 -0.91 11.22 -13.50
N ASP A 28 -2.15 11.70 -13.53
CA ASP A 28 -2.54 13.01 -14.03
C ASP A 28 -3.58 13.62 -13.09
N ASP A 29 -3.12 14.49 -12.18
CA ASP A 29 -3.97 15.15 -11.18
C ASP A 29 -5.05 16.04 -11.82
N HIS A 30 -4.77 16.64 -12.97
CA HIS A 30 -5.72 17.53 -13.64
C HIS A 30 -6.87 16.72 -14.26
N ALA A 31 -6.54 15.65 -14.99
CA ALA A 31 -7.55 14.76 -15.55
C ALA A 31 -8.39 14.06 -14.46
N TRP A 32 -7.75 13.68 -13.36
CA TRP A 32 -8.40 13.01 -12.23
C TRP A 32 -9.42 13.92 -11.53
N ASN A 33 -9.05 15.17 -11.26
CA ASN A 33 -9.85 16.07 -10.44
C ASN A 33 -10.89 16.87 -11.23
N GLU A 34 -10.50 17.41 -12.38
CA GLU A 34 -11.36 18.29 -13.19
C GLU A 34 -12.31 17.50 -14.09
N TYR A 35 -11.80 16.48 -14.77
CA TYR A 35 -12.56 15.72 -15.78
C TYR A 35 -13.14 14.41 -15.28
N LYS A 36 -12.83 14.02 -14.04
CA LYS A 36 -13.17 12.70 -13.49
C LYS A 36 -12.73 11.57 -14.43
N SER A 37 -11.57 11.75 -15.07
CA SER A 37 -10.98 10.77 -15.96
C SER A 37 -9.90 9.99 -15.22
N TRP A 38 -10.11 8.69 -15.07
CA TRP A 38 -9.20 7.78 -14.35
C TRP A 38 -8.40 6.87 -15.29
N SER A 39 -8.43 7.13 -16.59
CA SER A 39 -7.79 6.29 -17.62
C SER A 39 -6.27 6.23 -17.47
N ASN A 40 -5.65 7.29 -16.98
CA ASN A 40 -4.20 7.36 -16.75
C ASN A 40 -3.77 6.57 -15.49
N GLY A 41 -4.71 6.18 -14.63
CA GLY A 41 -4.43 5.40 -13.43
C GLY A 41 -3.60 6.15 -12.40
N CYS A 42 -2.84 5.38 -11.63
CA CYS A 42 -2.08 5.82 -10.50
C CYS A 42 -0.59 5.48 -10.68
N ALA A 43 0.28 6.43 -10.33
CA ALA A 43 1.72 6.28 -10.32
C ALA A 43 2.25 6.10 -8.89
N ARG A 44 3.33 5.32 -8.75
CA ARG A 44 4.03 5.14 -7.47
C ARG A 44 4.56 6.48 -6.96
N VAL A 45 4.42 6.74 -5.66
CA VAL A 45 5.00 7.93 -5.02
C VAL A 45 6.50 7.77 -4.82
N SER A 46 6.96 6.56 -4.48
CA SER A 46 8.38 6.25 -4.26
C SER A 46 8.87 5.22 -5.27
N PRO A 47 10.08 5.40 -5.84
CA PRO A 47 10.68 4.41 -6.72
C PRO A 47 11.01 3.12 -5.95
N LEU A 48 10.97 1.99 -6.67
CA LEU A 48 11.44 0.70 -6.17
C LEU A 48 12.94 0.56 -6.41
N HIS A 49 13.60 -0.19 -5.53
CA HIS A 49 15.00 -0.54 -5.66
C HIS A 49 15.10 -2.06 -5.76
N CYS A 50 14.93 -2.58 -6.99
CA CYS A 50 15.09 -3.98 -7.29
C CYS A 50 16.31 -4.19 -8.19
N SER A 51 17.27 -4.98 -7.71
CA SER A 51 18.37 -5.48 -8.51
C SER A 51 18.47 -6.99 -8.34
N VAL A 52 18.52 -7.70 -9.47
CA VAL A 52 18.74 -9.15 -9.48
C VAL A 52 20.11 -9.50 -8.89
N SER A 53 21.11 -8.62 -9.03
CA SER A 53 22.48 -8.85 -8.54
C SER A 53 22.76 -8.30 -7.14
N ASN A 54 22.11 -7.19 -6.75
CA ASN A 54 22.41 -6.48 -5.50
C ASN A 54 21.30 -6.63 -4.44
N GLY A 55 20.29 -7.46 -4.71
CA GLY A 55 19.11 -7.59 -3.86
C GLY A 55 18.15 -6.40 -3.97
N THR A 56 17.18 -6.35 -3.06
CA THR A 56 16.14 -5.33 -3.04
C THR A 56 15.86 -4.85 -1.63
N THR A 57 15.61 -3.55 -1.48
CA THR A 57 15.09 -2.95 -0.23
C THR A 57 13.59 -2.74 -0.29
N ASP A 58 12.91 -3.35 -1.27
CA ASP A 58 11.48 -3.26 -1.40
C ASP A 58 10.81 -4.07 -0.29
N GLY A 59 9.61 -3.63 0.09
CA GLY A 59 8.71 -4.36 0.96
C GLY A 59 7.32 -4.42 0.34
N PHE A 60 6.32 -4.61 1.19
CA PHE A 60 4.93 -4.70 0.76
C PHE A 60 4.01 -3.93 1.69
N LEU A 61 3.00 -3.32 1.08
CA LEU A 61 1.85 -2.73 1.77
C LEU A 61 0.68 -3.69 1.61
N GLN A 62 0.06 -4.05 2.73
CA GLN A 62 -1.20 -4.77 2.71
C GLN A 62 -2.32 -3.80 2.32
N LEU A 63 -3.12 -4.18 1.32
CA LEU A 63 -4.30 -3.41 0.94
C LEU A 63 -5.40 -3.65 1.98
N SER A 64 -5.83 -2.58 2.66
CA SER A 64 -6.86 -2.64 3.72
C SER A 64 -8.21 -3.11 3.19
N ASP A 65 -8.53 -2.69 1.96
CA ASP A 65 -9.71 -3.11 1.24
C ASP A 65 -9.36 -4.38 0.48
N ARG A 66 -10.17 -5.44 0.66
CA ARG A 66 -9.99 -6.77 0.09
C ARG A 66 -10.10 -6.74 -1.44
N SER A 67 -9.28 -5.98 -2.16
CA SER A 67 -9.40 -5.84 -3.61
C SER A 67 -8.53 -6.86 -4.31
N LEU A 68 -9.09 -7.54 -5.31
CA LEU A 68 -8.34 -8.45 -6.17
C LEU A 68 -8.16 -7.80 -7.55
N PRO A 69 -6.94 -7.83 -8.12
CA PRO A 69 -6.75 -7.51 -9.53
C PRO A 69 -7.50 -8.55 -10.36
N VAL A 70 -8.19 -8.10 -11.40
CA VAL A 70 -8.91 -9.02 -12.32
C VAL A 70 -7.93 -9.73 -13.26
N ASP A 71 -6.73 -9.17 -13.45
CA ASP A 71 -5.69 -9.77 -14.28
C ASP A 71 -5.12 -11.04 -13.64
N THR A 72 -4.74 -12.00 -14.49
CA THR A 72 -4.32 -13.33 -14.07
C THR A 72 -2.99 -13.29 -13.31
N ALA A 73 -3.04 -13.64 -12.03
CA ALA A 73 -1.86 -13.98 -11.27
C ALA A 73 -1.20 -15.26 -11.80
N VAL A 74 0.12 -15.34 -11.65
CA VAL A 74 0.85 -16.61 -11.79
C VAL A 74 0.72 -17.38 -10.47
N LEU A 75 0.21 -18.62 -10.55
CA LEU A 75 0.06 -19.49 -9.39
C LEU A 75 1.37 -20.25 -9.09
N TYR A 76 1.86 -20.11 -7.87
CA TYR A 76 3.01 -20.81 -7.33
C TYR A 76 2.53 -21.77 -6.22
N PHE A 77 2.50 -23.06 -6.52
CA PHE A 77 2.07 -24.08 -5.54
C PHE A 77 3.22 -24.62 -4.67
N GLN A 78 4.47 -24.28 -4.99
CA GLN A 78 5.66 -24.73 -4.26
C GLN A 78 5.86 -23.95 -2.95
N GLU A 79 5.43 -22.69 -2.92
CA GLU A 79 5.63 -21.84 -1.75
C GLU A 79 4.55 -22.10 -0.70
N ARG A 80 4.94 -22.82 0.35
CA ARG A 80 4.01 -23.30 1.39
C ARG A 80 3.73 -22.30 2.52
N THR A 81 4.35 -21.12 2.50
CA THR A 81 4.17 -20.08 3.53
C THR A 81 4.08 -18.70 2.91
N GLN A 82 3.42 -17.77 3.61
CA GLN A 82 3.33 -16.38 3.19
C GLN A 82 4.71 -15.72 3.01
N GLU A 83 5.65 -15.97 3.92
CA GLU A 83 7.01 -15.39 3.83
C GLU A 83 7.75 -15.90 2.60
N ARG A 84 7.57 -17.17 2.25
CA ARG A 84 8.13 -17.74 1.02
C ARG A 84 7.51 -17.15 -0.24
N CYS A 85 6.19 -16.95 -0.26
CA CYS A 85 5.48 -16.28 -1.35
C CYS A 85 5.97 -14.83 -1.55
N LYS A 86 6.17 -14.10 -0.44
CA LYS A 86 6.78 -12.77 -0.42
C LYS A 86 8.20 -12.76 -0.99
N LEU A 87 9.06 -13.70 -0.56
CA LEU A 87 10.43 -13.82 -1.06
C LEU A 87 10.48 -14.16 -2.55
N ALA A 88 9.59 -15.03 -3.04
CA ALA A 88 9.45 -15.33 -4.45
C ALA A 88 9.11 -14.07 -5.28
N CYS A 89 8.23 -13.20 -4.76
CA CYS A 89 7.95 -11.91 -5.39
C CYS A 89 9.16 -10.96 -5.35
N LEU A 90 9.86 -10.84 -4.20
CA LEU A 90 11.04 -9.97 -4.09
C LEU A 90 12.16 -10.36 -5.06
N GLY A 91 12.34 -11.66 -5.29
CA GLY A 91 13.31 -12.22 -6.23
C GLY A 91 13.00 -11.96 -7.71
N ASN A 92 11.80 -11.48 -8.04
CA ASN A 92 11.39 -11.14 -9.39
C ASN A 92 11.07 -9.65 -9.49
N CYS A 93 11.92 -8.86 -10.15
CA CYS A 93 11.72 -7.41 -10.26
C CYS A 93 10.46 -7.01 -11.04
N SER A 94 9.88 -7.90 -11.83
CA SER A 94 8.60 -7.68 -12.49
C SER A 94 7.41 -7.93 -11.57
N CYS A 95 7.61 -8.58 -10.42
CA CYS A 95 6.53 -8.84 -9.46
C CYS A 95 6.12 -7.56 -8.72
N THR A 96 4.82 -7.26 -8.76
CA THR A 96 4.25 -6.03 -8.21
C THR A 96 3.27 -6.27 -7.07
N ALA A 97 2.75 -7.49 -6.92
CA ALA A 97 1.97 -7.89 -5.77
C ALA A 97 2.00 -9.40 -5.56
N PHE A 98 1.69 -9.83 -4.33
CA PHE A 98 1.41 -11.22 -4.03
C PHE A 98 0.19 -11.37 -3.13
N ALA A 99 -0.38 -12.57 -3.12
CA ALA A 99 -1.38 -13.01 -2.15
C ALA A 99 -1.07 -14.45 -1.74
N PHE A 100 -1.42 -14.81 -0.51
CA PHE A 100 -1.18 -16.14 0.03
C PHE A 100 -2.44 -16.65 0.72
N ILE A 101 -2.88 -17.86 0.34
CA ILE A 101 -3.98 -18.58 0.98
C ILE A 101 -3.38 -19.77 1.73
N ASP A 102 -3.60 -19.81 3.04
CA ASP A 102 -3.26 -20.96 3.88
C ASP A 102 -4.33 -22.06 3.73
N SER A 103 -4.30 -22.72 2.57
CA SER A 103 -5.17 -23.85 2.22
C SER A 103 -4.38 -25.15 2.08
N ASN A 104 -5.05 -26.26 1.79
CA ASN A 104 -4.40 -27.53 1.46
C ASN A 104 -4.81 -28.00 0.04
N PRO A 105 -3.96 -27.81 -0.99
CA PRO A 105 -2.61 -27.22 -0.95
C PRO A 105 -2.63 -25.70 -0.76
N ALA A 106 -1.56 -25.15 -0.17
CA ALA A 106 -1.37 -23.71 -0.06
C ALA A 106 -1.30 -23.06 -1.44
N ILE A 107 -1.85 -21.86 -1.58
CA ILE A 107 -1.89 -21.12 -2.84
C ILE A 107 -1.13 -19.82 -2.68
N CYS A 108 -0.02 -19.67 -3.40
CA CYS A 108 0.68 -18.41 -3.58
C CYS A 108 0.37 -17.85 -4.97
N SER A 109 -0.06 -16.60 -5.05
CA SER A 109 -0.39 -15.91 -6.29
C SER A 109 0.53 -14.70 -6.45
N LEU A 110 1.24 -14.61 -7.58
CA LEU A 110 2.11 -13.48 -7.91
C LEU A 110 1.55 -12.70 -9.10
N TRP A 111 1.41 -11.39 -8.96
CA TRP A 111 1.10 -10.50 -10.07
C TRP A 111 2.37 -9.88 -10.62
N LEU A 112 2.49 -9.88 -11.95
CA LEU A 112 3.62 -9.31 -12.67
C LEU A 112 3.13 -8.08 -13.45
N GLY A 113 3.93 -7.00 -13.46
CA GLY A 113 3.57 -5.76 -14.14
C GLY A 113 2.45 -4.99 -13.43
N ASP A 114 1.77 -4.11 -14.15
CA ASP A 114 0.79 -3.20 -13.55
C ASP A 114 -0.49 -3.94 -13.12
N LEU A 115 -1.05 -3.53 -11.97
CA LEU A 115 -2.32 -4.08 -11.49
C LEU A 115 -3.47 -3.30 -12.13
N LEU A 116 -4.22 -3.92 -13.03
CA LEU A 116 -5.38 -3.29 -13.66
C LEU A 116 -6.69 -3.82 -13.07
N ASN A 117 -7.77 -3.06 -13.30
CA ASN A 117 -9.13 -3.48 -13.01
C ASN A 117 -9.36 -3.96 -11.56
N MET A 118 -8.65 -3.40 -10.57
CA MET A 118 -8.82 -3.81 -9.19
C MET A 118 -10.23 -3.48 -8.70
N ARG A 119 -10.89 -4.48 -8.12
CA ARG A 119 -12.23 -4.35 -7.56
C ARG A 119 -12.24 -4.82 -6.11
N PRO A 120 -13.06 -4.20 -5.25
CA PRO A 120 -13.35 -4.76 -3.94
C PRO A 120 -13.86 -6.20 -4.09
N SER A 121 -13.25 -7.13 -3.39
CA SER A 121 -13.65 -8.53 -3.25
C SER A 121 -14.12 -8.78 -1.83
N THR A 122 -15.11 -9.65 -1.68
CA THR A 122 -15.62 -10.10 -0.38
C THR A 122 -14.83 -11.28 0.16
N ASP A 123 -14.00 -11.92 -0.68
CA ASP A 123 -13.40 -13.25 -0.46
C ASP A 123 -12.31 -13.23 0.61
N GLY A 124 -11.93 -12.04 1.08
CA GLY A 124 -11.12 -11.89 2.29
C GLY A 124 -9.63 -12.06 2.09
N LEU A 125 -9.17 -12.24 0.86
CA LEU A 125 -7.77 -12.48 0.62
C LEU A 125 -6.96 -11.17 0.68
N PRO A 126 -5.99 -11.03 1.59
CA PRO A 126 -5.14 -9.86 1.64
C PRO A 126 -4.21 -9.83 0.42
N LEU A 127 -4.30 -8.76 -0.36
CA LEU A 127 -3.34 -8.45 -1.43
C LEU A 127 -2.21 -7.60 -0.85
N PHE A 128 -0.98 -7.99 -1.12
CA PHE A 128 0.23 -7.28 -0.70
C PHE A 128 0.88 -6.63 -1.92
N ILE A 129 0.85 -5.31 -2.01
CA ILE A 129 1.42 -4.55 -3.13
C ILE A 129 2.87 -4.18 -2.82
N ARG A 130 3.77 -4.53 -3.73
CA ARG A 130 5.20 -4.20 -3.62
C ARG A 130 5.37 -2.69 -3.53
N SER A 131 6.19 -2.23 -2.61
CA SER A 131 6.43 -0.82 -2.33
C SER A 131 7.83 -0.65 -1.78
N LYS A 132 8.27 0.60 -1.59
CA LYS A 132 9.45 0.86 -0.75
C LYS A 132 9.17 0.37 0.67
N ALA A 133 10.14 -0.25 1.35
CA ALA A 133 9.94 -0.92 2.63
C ALA A 133 9.14 -0.07 3.65
N ALA A 134 8.19 -0.70 4.33
CA ALA A 134 7.26 -0.05 5.26
C ALA A 134 7.94 0.67 6.43
N SER A 135 9.16 0.24 6.81
CA SER A 135 10.03 0.92 7.78
C SER A 135 10.34 2.38 7.41
N GLU A 136 10.19 2.76 6.14
CA GLU A 136 10.45 4.11 5.62
C GLU A 136 9.16 4.91 5.32
N LEU A 137 7.98 4.32 5.49
CA LEU A 137 6.68 4.97 5.18
C LEU A 137 6.02 5.62 6.40
N ILE A 138 6.58 5.43 7.60
CA ILE A 138 6.04 5.99 8.86
C ILE A 138 6.23 7.53 8.94
N THR A 139 7.06 8.12 8.07
CA THR A 139 7.41 9.55 8.11
C THR A 139 6.39 10.51 7.49
N SER A 140 5.29 10.07 6.87
CA SER A 140 4.32 10.97 6.21
C SER A 140 2.95 11.12 6.88
N SER A 141 2.60 10.32 7.90
CA SER A 141 1.23 10.28 8.45
C SER A 141 1.05 10.81 9.89
N SER A 142 2.02 11.50 10.48
CA SER A 142 1.85 12.08 11.83
C SER A 142 2.25 13.55 11.93
N LYS A 143 1.47 14.41 11.26
CA LYS A 143 1.23 15.78 11.75
C LYS A 143 -0.26 15.97 12.03
N ALA A 144 -0.76 15.20 13.01
CA ALA A 144 -1.95 15.61 13.75
C ALA A 144 -1.50 16.63 14.81
N GLY A 145 -1.96 17.88 14.68
CA GLY A 145 -1.64 18.96 15.59
C GLY A 145 -2.08 18.64 17.02
N GLY A 146 -1.10 18.33 17.88
CA GLY A 146 -1.30 18.22 19.33
C GLY A 146 -1.34 19.61 19.96
N ARG A 147 -2.54 20.06 20.35
CA ARG A 147 -2.75 21.26 21.16
C ARG A 147 -2.20 21.01 22.57
N SER A 148 -1.00 21.51 22.85
CA SER A 148 -0.38 21.48 24.18
C SER A 148 -1.23 22.24 25.20
N ARG A 149 -1.89 21.51 26.12
CA ARG A 149 -2.41 22.08 27.36
C ARG A 149 -1.21 22.27 28.30
N ARG A 150 -0.85 23.52 28.58
CA ARG A 150 0.06 23.84 29.68
C ARG A 150 -0.63 23.48 31.00
N VAL A 151 -0.17 22.42 31.66
CA VAL A 151 -0.41 22.25 33.10
C VAL A 151 0.56 23.21 33.78
N GLY A 152 0.02 24.21 34.48
CA GLY A 152 0.82 25.17 35.23
C GLY A 152 1.57 24.44 36.34
N ALA A 153 2.89 24.39 36.23
CA ALA A 153 3.77 24.05 37.34
C ALA A 153 3.68 25.19 38.37
N HIS A 154 3.29 24.86 39.60
CA HIS A 154 3.43 25.76 40.73
C HIS A 154 4.91 26.07 40.96
N PRO A 155 5.32 27.35 41.01
CA PRO A 155 6.67 27.68 41.43
C PRO A 155 6.79 27.47 42.94
N ILE A 156 7.66 26.55 43.31
CA ILE A 156 8.20 26.38 44.65
C ILE A 156 8.93 27.68 45.00
N TRP A 157 8.36 28.51 45.88
CA TRP A 157 9.11 29.60 46.51
C TRP A 157 9.85 29.04 47.72
N LEU A 158 11.14 28.76 47.51
CA LEU A 158 12.13 28.73 48.59
C LEU A 158 12.18 30.12 49.21
N ALA A 159 11.77 30.25 50.47
CA ALA A 159 12.12 31.40 51.30
C ALA A 159 13.09 30.91 52.38
N VAL A 160 14.37 31.11 52.08
CA VAL A 160 15.44 31.19 53.09
C VAL A 160 15.35 32.59 53.68
N VAL A 161 15.13 32.70 54.99
CA VAL A 161 15.60 33.86 55.75
C VAL A 161 16.14 33.38 57.09
N ALA A 162 17.41 33.68 57.31
CA ALA A 162 18.13 33.56 58.56
C ALA A 162 17.91 34.79 59.43
N ALA A 163 17.76 34.59 60.74
CA ALA A 163 18.35 35.33 61.86
C ALA A 163 17.79 34.77 63.18
#